data_AF-A0A4Q1CU10-F1
#
_entry.id   AF-A0A4Q1CU10-F1
#
_cell.length_a   1.000
_cell.length_b   1.000
_cell.length_c   1.000
_cell.angle_alpha   90.00
_cell.angle_beta   90.00
_cell.angle_gamma   90.00
#
_symmetry.space_group_name_H-M   'P 1'
#
loop_
_entity.id
_entity.type
_entity.pdbx_description
1 polymer ?
#
loop_
_entity_poly.entity_id
_entity_poly.type
_entity_poly.pdbx_seq_one_letter_code
_entity_poly.pdbx_strand_id
1 'polypeptide(L)'
;MRFRRCRTLFVEPVERPAFALADLMAGGTGVTFEQRLQVRTAHLPSACEIDADSCAWLLACSAEHWQPMPEDAACRRRVLALLQQGLLVSDDPTHAEACAAEQRVRDSHWWPLSALHYQQSCWDGVDSSADMQRQQLVTARDLVRSFGNPPPEAPPRQPGALALPRCDDDPMQELLQARATCRNFDATRALPLSLLARLLQQVLMAQGQVETDPDVRFLKKNVPSAGSLHPLEAYLMVRDVQGLAPGLYHYHAVAHELAPLPVQPDDPAGFRLRLLAGQHWFADAHVLLVLVCRFERTFWKYRNHAKAYRAVMLDAGHISQAFYSAATAQGLGAFVTAAINEAEAARALALQPMAEGALAVCGFGWRAATMQTSEMDPAGRVWPARITP
;
A
#
# COMPACT_ATOMS: atom_id res chain seq x y z
N MET A 1 -36.30 -11.45 -5.26
CA MET A 1 -35.23 -10.96 -4.38
C MET A 1 -34.98 -11.95 -3.25
N ARG A 2 -33.80 -12.55 -3.24
CA ARG A 2 -33.21 -13.28 -2.11
C ARG A 2 -31.97 -12.52 -1.64
N PHE A 3 -31.52 -12.81 -0.43
CA PHE A 3 -30.35 -12.17 0.14
C PHE A 3 -29.46 -13.19 0.88
N ARG A 4 -28.20 -12.84 1.06
CA ARG A 4 -27.26 -13.53 1.96
C ARG A 4 -26.35 -12.50 2.61
N ARG A 5 -25.66 -12.89 3.67
CA ARG A 5 -24.64 -12.05 4.32
C ARG A 5 -23.34 -12.04 3.50
N CYS A 6 -22.60 -10.94 3.55
CA CYS A 6 -21.23 -10.91 3.05
C CYS A 6 -20.36 -11.95 3.76
N ARG A 7 -19.35 -12.53 3.07
CA ARG A 7 -18.54 -13.62 3.62
C ARG A 7 -17.74 -13.20 4.85
N THR A 8 -17.04 -12.07 4.70
CA THR A 8 -16.03 -11.61 5.63
C THR A 8 -16.56 -10.44 6.45
N LEU A 9 -16.49 -10.57 7.77
CA LEU A 9 -17.14 -9.67 8.70
C LEU A 9 -16.28 -9.56 9.96
N PHE A 10 -15.97 -8.34 10.37
CA PHE A 10 -15.33 -8.03 11.64
C PHE A 10 -16.22 -7.03 12.37
N VAL A 11 -16.68 -7.41 13.56
CA VAL A 11 -17.55 -6.58 14.40
C VAL A 11 -16.72 -6.07 15.57
N GLU A 12 -16.72 -4.75 15.75
CA GLU A 12 -15.97 -4.07 16.80
C GLU A 12 -16.92 -3.19 17.62
N PRO A 13 -17.00 -3.36 18.95
CA PRO A 13 -17.64 -2.39 19.81
C PRO A 13 -16.76 -1.14 19.90
N VAL A 14 -17.36 0.02 19.64
CA VAL A 14 -16.69 1.32 19.69
C VAL A 14 -17.42 2.23 20.66
N GLU A 15 -16.67 2.85 21.56
CA GLU A 15 -17.19 3.83 22.50
C GLU A 15 -16.86 5.23 21.99
N ARG A 16 -17.89 6.09 21.89
CA ARG A 16 -17.70 7.49 21.56
C ARG A 16 -18.07 8.37 22.74
N PRO A 17 -17.19 9.32 23.13
CA PRO A 17 -17.57 10.31 24.11
C PRO A 17 -18.72 11.15 23.55
N ALA A 18 -19.77 11.27 24.33
CA ALA A 18 -20.92 12.12 24.08
C ALA A 18 -21.02 13.15 25.22
N PHE A 19 -21.58 14.32 24.92
CA PHE A 19 -21.79 15.35 25.92
C PHE A 19 -23.25 15.35 26.36
N ALA A 20 -23.49 15.13 27.65
CA ALA A 20 -24.82 15.18 28.25
C ALA A 20 -24.90 16.39 29.20
N LEU A 21 -25.55 17.46 28.74
CA LEU A 21 -25.75 18.66 29.57
C LEU A 21 -26.49 18.35 30.89
N ALA A 22 -27.43 17.41 30.86
CA ALA A 22 -28.16 16.99 32.05
C ALA A 22 -27.25 16.32 33.09
N ASP A 23 -26.25 15.54 32.65
CA ASP A 23 -25.24 14.94 33.54
C ASP A 23 -24.38 16.03 34.19
N LEU A 24 -23.93 17.01 33.40
CA LEU A 24 -23.17 18.14 33.93
C LEU A 24 -23.98 18.96 34.95
N MET A 25 -25.25 19.25 34.64
CA MET A 25 -26.14 19.99 35.55
C MET A 25 -26.47 19.22 36.83
N ALA A 26 -26.38 17.88 36.80
CA ALA A 26 -26.51 17.02 37.97
C ALA A 26 -25.20 16.91 38.79
N GLY A 27 -24.14 17.64 38.42
CA GLY A 27 -22.84 17.63 39.09
C GLY A 27 -21.85 16.58 38.57
N GLY A 28 -22.17 15.91 37.45
CA GLY A 28 -21.28 15.01 36.72
C GLY A 28 -20.24 15.77 35.87
N THR A 29 -19.46 15.03 35.08
CA THR A 29 -18.47 15.63 34.16
C THR A 29 -19.10 16.14 32.88
N GLY A 30 -20.36 15.77 32.59
CA GLY A 30 -21.02 16.00 31.32
C GLY A 30 -20.55 15.07 30.21
N VAL A 31 -19.58 14.18 30.47
CA VAL A 31 -19.04 13.23 29.49
C VAL A 31 -19.64 11.86 29.72
N THR A 32 -20.47 11.41 28.78
CA THR A 32 -21.01 10.05 28.72
C THR A 32 -20.35 9.28 27.57
N PHE A 33 -20.53 7.97 27.54
CA PHE A 33 -20.04 7.14 26.44
C PHE A 33 -21.20 6.42 25.77
N GLU A 34 -21.35 6.63 24.48
CA GLU A 34 -22.28 5.87 23.65
C GLU A 34 -21.55 4.66 23.06
N GLN A 35 -22.09 3.47 23.31
CA GLN A 35 -21.62 2.24 22.68
C GLN A 35 -22.27 2.10 21.30
N ARG A 36 -21.44 1.87 20.27
CA ARG A 36 -21.86 1.60 18.90
C ARG A 36 -21.14 0.35 18.38
N LEU A 37 -21.75 -0.34 17.42
CA LEU A 37 -21.10 -1.45 16.73
C LEU A 37 -20.65 -1.00 15.35
N GLN A 38 -19.36 -1.18 15.08
CA GLN A 38 -18.79 -1.01 13.75
C GLN A 38 -18.60 -2.37 13.09
N VAL A 39 -19.00 -2.46 11.83
CA VAL A 39 -18.82 -3.64 10.99
C VAL A 39 -17.88 -3.31 9.84
N ARG A 40 -16.80 -4.07 9.73
CA ARG A 40 -15.83 -3.98 8.64
C ARG A 40 -15.93 -5.22 7.76
N THR A 41 -15.78 -5.02 6.46
CA THR A 41 -15.82 -6.08 5.45
C THR A 41 -14.69 -5.87 4.45
N ALA A 42 -14.37 -6.90 3.68
CA ALA A 42 -13.26 -6.84 2.72
C ALA A 42 -13.67 -6.27 1.35
N HIS A 43 -14.97 -6.13 1.07
CA HIS A 43 -15.47 -5.56 -0.19
C HIS A 43 -15.92 -4.09 -0.05
N LEU A 44 -15.97 -3.56 1.17
CA LEU A 44 -16.33 -2.17 1.44
C LEU A 44 -15.11 -1.38 1.95
N PRO A 45 -14.90 -0.14 1.47
CA PRO A 45 -13.76 0.68 1.88
C PRO A 45 -13.87 1.21 3.30
N SER A 46 -15.10 1.39 3.81
CA SER A 46 -15.36 2.02 5.11
C SER A 46 -16.15 1.10 6.02
N ALA A 47 -16.00 1.30 7.33
CA ALA A 47 -16.82 0.62 8.33
C ALA A 47 -18.28 1.11 8.28
N CYS A 48 -19.23 0.21 8.55
CA CYS A 48 -20.64 0.53 8.72
C CYS A 48 -20.99 0.54 10.20
N GLU A 49 -21.75 1.54 10.65
CA GLU A 49 -22.32 1.56 12.01
C GLU A 49 -23.71 0.90 12.00
N ILE A 50 -23.94 -0.05 12.92
CA ILE A 50 -25.24 -0.72 13.10
C ILE A 50 -25.60 -0.83 14.58
N ASP A 51 -26.90 -0.91 14.86
CA ASP A 51 -27.41 -1.20 16.20
C ASP A 51 -27.23 -2.68 16.59
N ALA A 52 -27.37 -2.99 17.88
CA ALA A 52 -27.18 -4.33 18.42
C ALA A 52 -28.15 -5.37 17.83
N ASP A 53 -29.41 -5.01 17.60
CA ASP A 53 -30.42 -5.91 17.05
C ASP A 53 -30.12 -6.23 15.59
N SER A 54 -29.74 -5.22 14.81
CA SER A 54 -29.30 -5.37 13.43
C SER A 54 -28.04 -6.22 13.33
N CYS A 55 -27.09 -6.08 14.27
CA CYS A 55 -25.89 -6.90 14.33
C CYS A 55 -26.22 -8.36 14.67
N ALA A 56 -27.03 -8.61 15.69
CA ALA A 56 -27.44 -9.97 16.06
C ALA A 56 -28.16 -10.66 14.89
N TRP A 57 -29.03 -9.92 14.19
CA TRP A 57 -29.75 -10.42 13.02
C TRP A 57 -28.82 -10.70 11.83
N LEU A 58 -27.87 -9.79 11.57
CA LEU A 58 -26.84 -9.98 10.56
C LEU A 58 -26.05 -11.26 10.83
N LEU A 59 -25.59 -11.49 12.07
CA LEU A 59 -24.83 -12.68 12.45
C LEU A 59 -25.63 -13.99 12.30
N ALA A 60 -26.95 -13.94 12.44
CA ALA A 60 -27.84 -15.08 12.21
C ALA A 60 -28.04 -15.43 10.71
N CYS A 61 -27.72 -14.52 9.79
CA CYS A 61 -27.88 -14.76 8.36
C CYS A 61 -26.77 -15.64 7.77
N SER A 62 -27.16 -16.54 6.87
CA SER A 62 -26.20 -17.34 6.11
C SER A 62 -25.32 -16.47 5.23
N ALA A 63 -24.00 -16.72 5.25
CA ALA A 63 -23.08 -16.17 4.27
C ALA A 63 -23.00 -17.00 2.99
N GLU A 64 -23.48 -18.26 3.00
CA GLU A 64 -23.31 -19.17 1.86
C GLU A 64 -24.62 -19.36 1.10
N HIS A 65 -25.74 -19.47 1.81
CA HIS A 65 -27.03 -19.78 1.21
C HIS A 65 -27.87 -18.52 0.99
N TRP A 66 -28.50 -18.44 -0.18
CA TRP A 66 -29.50 -17.43 -0.49
C TRP A 66 -30.79 -17.68 0.31
N GLN A 67 -31.26 -16.68 1.03
CA GLN A 67 -32.42 -16.72 1.89
C GLN A 67 -33.55 -15.88 1.27
N PRO A 68 -34.82 -16.34 1.32
CA PRO A 68 -35.95 -15.56 0.84
C PRO A 68 -36.17 -14.32 1.73
N MET A 69 -36.75 -13.27 1.16
CA MET A 69 -37.09 -12.07 1.91
C MET A 69 -38.09 -12.38 3.04
N PRO A 70 -37.90 -11.87 4.28
CA PRO A 70 -38.83 -12.14 5.37
C PRO A 70 -40.22 -11.55 5.08
N GLU A 71 -41.26 -12.27 5.50
CA GLU A 71 -42.65 -11.81 5.42
C GLU A 71 -42.95 -10.70 6.45
N ASP A 72 -42.34 -10.79 7.64
CA ASP A 72 -42.46 -9.77 8.67
C ASP A 72 -41.91 -8.41 8.20
N ALA A 73 -42.73 -7.37 8.32
CA ALA A 73 -42.42 -6.04 7.82
C ALA A 73 -41.20 -5.41 8.53
N ALA A 74 -40.99 -5.67 9.82
CA ALA A 74 -39.86 -5.14 10.56
C ALA A 74 -38.54 -5.80 10.12
N CYS A 75 -38.52 -7.13 10.01
CA CYS A 75 -37.41 -7.90 9.48
C CYS A 75 -37.10 -7.50 8.04
N ARG A 76 -38.13 -7.33 7.20
CA ARG A 76 -37.98 -6.86 5.82
C ARG A 76 -37.30 -5.49 5.75
N ARG A 77 -37.72 -4.52 6.56
CA ARG A 77 -37.06 -3.20 6.65
C ARG A 77 -35.59 -3.32 7.06
N ARG A 78 -35.29 -4.19 8.03
CA ARG A 78 -33.91 -4.45 8.47
C ARG A 78 -33.03 -5.01 7.35
N VAL A 79 -33.55 -5.98 6.58
CA VAL A 79 -32.81 -6.54 5.42
C VAL A 79 -32.51 -5.45 4.39
N LEU A 80 -33.49 -4.61 4.05
CA LEU A 80 -33.30 -3.51 3.11
C LEU A 80 -32.25 -2.52 3.60
N ALA A 81 -32.25 -2.17 4.89
CA ALA A 81 -31.23 -1.30 5.47
C ALA A 81 -29.82 -1.91 5.40
N LEU A 82 -29.68 -3.20 5.73
CA LEU A 82 -28.39 -3.89 5.66
C LEU A 82 -27.90 -4.14 4.22
N LEU A 83 -28.82 -4.31 3.26
CA LEU A 83 -28.51 -4.34 1.82
C LEU A 83 -28.00 -2.98 1.34
N GLN A 84 -28.62 -1.89 1.78
CA GLN A 84 -28.18 -0.53 1.45
C GLN A 84 -26.77 -0.23 1.98
N GLN A 85 -26.42 -0.79 3.14
CA GLN A 85 -25.07 -0.70 3.71
C GLN A 85 -24.07 -1.70 3.08
N GLY A 86 -24.51 -2.63 2.23
CA GLY A 86 -23.66 -3.66 1.63
C GLY A 86 -23.20 -4.76 2.58
N LEU A 87 -23.78 -4.86 3.79
CA LEU A 87 -23.52 -5.92 4.76
C LEU A 87 -24.27 -7.22 4.42
N LEU A 88 -25.38 -7.07 3.70
CA LEU A 88 -26.02 -8.13 2.95
C LEU A 88 -25.81 -7.88 1.45
N VAL A 89 -25.90 -8.95 0.67
CA VAL A 89 -25.95 -8.90 -0.79
C VAL A 89 -27.21 -9.58 -1.30
N SER A 90 -27.67 -9.19 -2.49
CA SER A 90 -28.91 -9.69 -3.10
C SER A 90 -28.68 -10.18 -4.53
N ASP A 91 -29.51 -11.13 -4.97
CA ASP A 91 -29.60 -11.59 -6.36
C ASP A 91 -30.47 -10.69 -7.25
N ASP A 92 -31.03 -9.63 -6.68
CA ASP A 92 -31.81 -8.63 -7.42
C ASP A 92 -30.89 -7.73 -8.27
N PRO A 93 -31.22 -7.48 -9.55
CA PRO A 93 -30.42 -6.62 -10.44
C PRO A 93 -30.15 -5.22 -9.88
N THR A 94 -31.02 -4.69 -9.02
CA THR A 94 -30.81 -3.39 -8.36
C THR A 94 -29.60 -3.35 -7.42
N HIS A 95 -29.11 -4.51 -6.98
CA HIS A 95 -27.95 -4.66 -6.09
C HIS A 95 -26.75 -5.35 -6.77
N ALA A 96 -26.72 -5.41 -8.11
CA ALA A 96 -25.71 -6.16 -8.87
C ALA A 96 -24.27 -5.73 -8.56
N GLU A 97 -24.01 -4.43 -8.38
CA GLU A 97 -22.67 -3.91 -8.10
C GLU A 97 -22.14 -4.37 -6.73
N ALA A 98 -22.96 -4.26 -5.68
CA ALA A 98 -22.60 -4.71 -4.33
C ALA A 98 -22.40 -6.24 -4.30
N CYS A 99 -23.25 -6.99 -5.01
CA CYS A 99 -23.10 -8.43 -5.14
C CYS A 99 -21.80 -8.79 -5.88
N ALA A 100 -21.46 -8.08 -6.96
CA ALA A 100 -20.22 -8.30 -7.71
C ALA A 100 -18.97 -7.97 -6.87
N ALA A 101 -19.01 -6.90 -6.06
CA ALA A 101 -17.91 -6.54 -5.17
C ALA A 101 -17.64 -7.63 -4.11
N GLU A 102 -18.69 -8.16 -3.48
CA GLU A 102 -18.58 -9.26 -2.53
C GLU A 102 -18.12 -10.55 -3.20
N GLN A 103 -18.62 -10.84 -4.41
CA GLN A 103 -18.23 -12.02 -5.18
C GLN A 103 -16.75 -11.99 -5.58
N ARG A 104 -16.21 -10.82 -5.97
CA ARG A 104 -14.77 -10.66 -6.23
C ARG A 104 -13.92 -11.12 -5.05
N VAL A 105 -14.26 -10.71 -3.82
CA VAL A 105 -13.54 -11.17 -2.62
C VAL A 105 -13.55 -12.70 -2.50
N ARG A 106 -14.69 -13.34 -2.80
CA ARG A 106 -14.81 -14.81 -2.74
C ARG A 106 -13.92 -15.50 -3.76
N ASP A 107 -13.86 -14.96 -4.97
CA ASP A 107 -13.15 -15.54 -6.10
C ASP A 107 -11.63 -15.32 -5.99
N SER A 108 -11.21 -14.25 -5.32
CA SER A 108 -9.79 -13.91 -5.13
C SER A 108 -9.05 -14.80 -4.12
N HIS A 109 -9.69 -15.79 -3.47
CA HIS A 109 -9.04 -16.74 -2.55
C HIS A 109 -8.23 -16.11 -1.39
N TRP A 110 -8.63 -14.92 -0.95
CA TRP A 110 -8.00 -14.29 0.20
C TRP A 110 -8.21 -15.08 1.49
N TRP A 111 -7.20 -15.07 2.36
CA TRP A 111 -7.47 -15.34 3.77
C TRP A 111 -8.26 -14.15 4.37
N PRO A 112 -9.41 -14.36 5.03
CA PRO A 112 -10.34 -13.28 5.37
C PRO A 112 -9.74 -12.11 6.16
N LEU A 113 -8.89 -12.37 7.15
CA LEU A 113 -8.27 -11.30 7.94
C LEU A 113 -7.23 -10.50 7.16
N SER A 114 -6.52 -11.11 6.20
CA SER A 114 -5.65 -10.36 5.29
C SER A 114 -6.45 -9.51 4.31
N ALA A 115 -7.60 -10.01 3.82
CA ALA A 115 -8.49 -9.25 2.96
C ALA A 115 -9.00 -7.99 3.66
N LEU A 116 -9.46 -8.14 4.90
CA LEU A 116 -9.87 -7.03 5.77
C LEU A 116 -8.71 -6.08 6.01
N HIS A 117 -7.55 -6.59 6.43
CA HIS A 117 -6.41 -5.74 6.70
C HIS A 117 -6.00 -4.89 5.50
N TYR A 118 -5.88 -5.51 4.31
CA TYR A 118 -5.58 -4.80 3.07
C TYR A 118 -6.62 -3.73 2.75
N GLN A 119 -7.91 -4.10 2.70
CA GLN A 119 -8.98 -3.17 2.34
C GLN A 119 -9.07 -1.98 3.31
N GLN A 120 -8.89 -2.23 4.61
CA GLN A 120 -8.99 -1.21 5.65
C GLN A 120 -7.71 -0.39 5.84
N SER A 121 -6.61 -0.76 5.17
CA SER A 121 -5.38 0.04 5.12
C SER A 121 -5.24 0.89 3.87
N CYS A 122 -6.09 0.71 2.85
CA CYS A 122 -6.04 1.51 1.62
C CYS A 122 -6.49 2.96 1.89
N TRP A 123 -5.59 3.91 1.68
CA TRP A 123 -5.88 5.33 1.84
C TRP A 123 -6.54 5.92 0.59
N ASP A 124 -7.42 6.89 0.82
CA ASP A 124 -8.07 7.70 -0.21
C ASP A 124 -8.06 9.17 0.22
N GLY A 125 -7.39 10.02 -0.58
CA GLY A 125 -7.33 11.46 -0.34
C GLY A 125 -6.57 11.89 0.92
N VAL A 126 -5.71 11.03 1.50
CA VAL A 126 -4.92 11.37 2.69
C VAL A 126 -3.78 12.30 2.34
N ASP A 127 -3.58 13.36 3.13
CA ASP A 127 -2.39 14.21 3.11
C ASP A 127 -1.61 14.04 4.42
N SER A 128 -0.80 12.99 4.44
CA SER A 128 -0.01 12.62 5.64
C SER A 128 0.99 13.70 6.03
N SER A 129 1.55 14.45 5.06
CA SER A 129 2.49 15.54 5.34
C SER A 129 1.79 16.70 6.04
N ALA A 130 0.63 17.13 5.54
CA ALA A 130 -0.15 18.19 6.17
C ALA A 130 -0.67 17.76 7.55
N ASP A 131 -1.07 16.50 7.73
CA ASP A 131 -1.50 15.95 9.02
C ASP A 131 -0.37 16.03 10.06
N MET A 132 0.84 15.58 9.70
CA MET A 132 2.01 15.68 10.56
C MET A 132 2.35 17.12 10.93
N GLN A 133 2.23 18.06 9.99
CA GLN A 133 2.44 19.49 10.27
C GLN A 133 1.40 20.03 11.26
N ARG A 134 0.11 19.73 11.05
CA ARG A 134 -0.98 20.19 11.94
C ARG A 134 -0.83 19.64 13.36
N GLN A 135 -0.39 18.39 13.49
CA GLN A 135 -0.16 17.75 14.79
C GLN A 135 1.21 18.11 15.40
N GLN A 136 2.03 18.91 14.69
CA GLN A 136 3.42 19.20 15.07
C GLN A 136 4.19 17.91 15.37
N LEU A 137 4.31 17.02 14.39
CA LEU A 137 5.03 15.74 14.48
C LEU A 137 6.14 15.63 13.42
N VAL A 138 6.72 16.78 13.03
CA VAL A 138 7.63 16.87 11.87
C VAL A 138 9.08 16.58 12.25
N THR A 139 9.48 16.90 13.49
CA THR A 139 10.85 16.67 13.97
C THR A 139 10.91 15.61 15.07
N ALA A 140 12.09 15.02 15.28
CA ALA A 140 12.32 14.10 16.39
C ALA A 140 12.01 14.74 17.76
N ARG A 141 12.27 16.04 17.91
CA ARG A 141 11.92 16.78 19.14
C ARG A 141 10.41 16.87 19.34
N ASP A 142 9.67 17.11 18.26
CA ASP A 142 8.22 17.17 18.35
C ASP A 142 7.60 15.82 18.69
N LEU A 143 8.11 14.74 18.08
CA LEU A 143 7.72 13.37 18.41
C LEU A 143 7.98 13.05 19.87
N VAL A 144 9.14 13.42 20.42
CA VAL A 144 9.46 13.22 21.84
C VAL A 144 8.54 14.02 22.75
N ARG A 145 8.19 15.25 22.37
CA ARG A 145 7.25 16.07 23.12
C ARG A 145 5.84 15.46 23.15
N SER A 146 5.38 14.90 22.03
CA SER A 146 4.03 14.35 21.90
C SER A 146 3.89 12.92 22.43
N PHE A 147 4.92 12.08 22.29
CA PHE A 147 4.86 10.65 22.56
C PHE A 147 5.85 10.17 23.63
N GLY A 148 6.72 11.04 24.13
CA GLY A 148 7.84 10.67 25.00
C GLY A 148 9.02 10.09 24.22
N ASN A 149 10.04 9.64 24.96
CA ASN A 149 11.22 9.03 24.35
C ASN A 149 10.86 7.71 23.65
N PRO A 150 11.42 7.44 22.46
CA PRO A 150 11.24 6.15 21.82
C PRO A 150 11.88 5.04 22.69
N PRO A 151 11.44 3.78 22.54
CA PRO A 151 12.17 2.64 23.05
C PRO A 151 13.63 2.63 22.55
N PRO A 152 14.56 1.97 23.25
CA PRO A 152 15.95 1.82 22.80
C PRO A 152 16.06 1.25 21.38
N GLU A 153 17.03 1.74 20.62
CA GLU A 153 17.27 1.40 19.21
C GLU A 153 17.73 -0.04 18.99
N ALA A 154 18.28 -0.65 20.03
CA ALA A 154 18.70 -2.04 20.05
C ALA A 154 18.54 -2.63 21.45
N PRO A 155 18.37 -3.96 21.58
CA PRO A 155 18.47 -4.63 22.86
C PRO A 155 19.82 -4.33 23.55
N PRO A 156 19.87 -4.32 24.89
CA PRO A 156 21.12 -4.09 25.62
C PRO A 156 22.17 -5.16 25.27
N ARG A 157 23.44 -4.76 25.30
CA ARG A 157 24.55 -5.68 25.09
C ARG A 157 24.58 -6.75 26.17
N GLN A 158 24.78 -8.00 25.76
CA GLN A 158 24.90 -9.13 26.67
C GLN A 158 26.32 -9.21 27.27
N PRO A 159 26.47 -9.40 28.59
CA PRO A 159 27.79 -9.64 29.21
C PRO A 159 28.50 -10.84 28.57
N GLY A 160 29.79 -10.69 28.26
CA GLY A 160 30.58 -11.76 27.64
C GLY A 160 30.32 -11.99 26.14
N ALA A 161 29.51 -11.16 25.48
CA ALA A 161 29.29 -11.26 24.04
C ALA A 161 30.59 -11.08 23.23
N LEU A 162 30.78 -11.94 22.23
CA LEU A 162 31.90 -11.87 21.30
C LEU A 162 31.71 -10.71 20.32
N ALA A 163 32.71 -9.82 20.23
CA ALA A 163 32.74 -8.80 19.18
C ALA A 163 33.14 -9.45 17.84
N LEU A 164 32.36 -9.20 16.79
CA LEU A 164 32.67 -9.65 15.43
C LEU A 164 33.63 -8.65 14.75
N PRO A 165 34.59 -9.12 13.94
CA PRO A 165 35.45 -8.24 13.15
C PRO A 165 34.64 -7.52 12.08
N ARG A 166 35.05 -6.29 11.74
CA ARG A 166 34.50 -5.52 10.63
C ARG A 166 35.28 -5.82 9.35
N CYS A 167 34.58 -5.89 8.23
CA CYS A 167 35.18 -5.99 6.90
C CYS A 167 34.85 -4.71 6.13
N ASP A 168 35.68 -3.67 6.32
CA ASP A 168 35.43 -2.35 5.73
C ASP A 168 35.93 -2.26 4.27
N ASP A 169 36.67 -3.26 3.77
CA ASP A 169 37.26 -3.29 2.41
C ASP A 169 36.40 -3.99 1.35
N ASP A 170 35.15 -4.36 1.67
CA ASP A 170 34.23 -5.02 0.72
C ASP A 170 33.53 -3.99 -0.19
N PRO A 171 33.62 -4.09 -1.53
CA PRO A 171 32.91 -3.18 -2.44
C PRO A 171 31.38 -3.14 -2.23
N MET A 172 30.78 -4.26 -1.79
CA MET A 172 29.37 -4.28 -1.42
C MET A 172 29.11 -3.44 -0.17
N GLN A 173 30.03 -3.45 0.79
CA GLN A 173 29.94 -2.63 1.99
C GLN A 173 29.99 -1.14 1.66
N GLU A 174 30.84 -0.73 0.71
CA GLU A 174 30.87 0.67 0.22
C GLU A 174 29.54 1.08 -0.43
N LEU A 175 28.98 0.22 -1.29
CA LEU A 175 27.68 0.46 -1.92
C LEU A 175 26.56 0.60 -0.88
N LEU A 176 26.51 -0.29 0.11
CA LEU A 176 25.49 -0.28 1.16
C LEU A 176 25.64 0.93 2.09
N GLN A 177 26.86 1.44 2.30
CA GLN A 177 27.12 2.67 3.06
C GLN A 177 26.72 3.93 2.28
N ALA A 178 26.82 3.92 0.95
CA ALA A 178 26.39 5.02 0.09
C ALA A 178 24.86 5.05 -0.16
N ARG A 179 24.15 3.97 0.21
CA ARG A 179 22.71 3.85 0.04
C ARG A 179 21.97 4.67 1.10
N ALA A 180 21.21 5.69 0.66
CA ALA A 180 20.31 6.46 1.52
C ALA A 180 19.02 6.83 0.79
N THR A 181 17.96 7.07 1.56
CA THR A 181 16.68 7.58 1.03
C THR A 181 16.85 9.03 0.58
N CYS A 182 16.65 9.26 -0.72
CA CYS A 182 16.70 10.57 -1.36
C CYS A 182 15.37 11.30 -1.21
N ARG A 183 15.45 12.55 -0.72
CA ARG A 183 14.34 13.51 -0.59
C ARG A 183 14.64 14.81 -1.35
N ASN A 184 15.76 14.87 -2.07
CA ASN A 184 16.20 16.04 -2.81
C ASN A 184 16.60 15.62 -4.21
N PHE A 185 15.71 15.86 -5.18
CA PHE A 185 15.91 15.49 -6.57
C PHE A 185 16.21 16.72 -7.43
N ASP A 186 17.14 16.58 -8.38
CA ASP A 186 17.46 17.61 -9.36
C ASP A 186 16.42 17.62 -10.48
N ALA A 187 15.48 18.56 -10.45
CA ALA A 187 14.44 18.71 -11.46
C ALA A 187 14.91 19.41 -12.75
N THR A 188 16.17 19.84 -12.83
CA THR A 188 16.70 20.59 -13.99
C THR A 188 17.42 19.72 -15.01
N ARG A 189 17.79 18.50 -14.62
CA ARG A 189 18.53 17.54 -15.44
C ARG A 189 17.66 16.35 -15.81
N ALA A 190 17.44 16.11 -17.10
CA ALA A 190 16.72 14.92 -17.55
C ALA A 190 17.49 13.61 -17.26
N LEU A 191 16.76 12.55 -16.93
CA LEU A 191 17.35 11.22 -16.73
C LEU A 191 17.57 10.53 -18.09
N PRO A 192 18.78 10.03 -18.41
CA PRO A 192 18.97 9.22 -19.61
C PRO A 192 18.12 7.93 -19.58
N LEU A 193 17.44 7.60 -20.69
CA LEU A 193 16.64 6.38 -20.81
C LEU A 193 17.45 5.11 -20.50
N SER A 194 18.75 5.10 -20.82
CA SER A 194 19.64 3.97 -20.54
C SER A 194 19.79 3.68 -19.04
N LEU A 195 19.72 4.68 -18.16
CA LEU A 195 19.74 4.48 -16.72
C LEU A 195 18.41 3.91 -16.20
N LEU A 196 17.28 4.41 -16.72
CA LEU A 196 15.96 3.83 -16.45
C LEU A 196 15.91 2.35 -16.88
N ALA A 197 16.30 2.05 -18.12
CA ALA A 197 16.31 0.69 -18.66
C ALA A 197 17.21 -0.24 -17.84
N ARG A 198 18.42 0.20 -17.49
CA ARG A 198 19.34 -0.57 -16.65
C ARG A 198 18.76 -0.88 -15.28
N LEU A 199 18.13 0.10 -14.62
CA LEU A 199 17.48 -0.14 -13.33
C LEU A 199 16.34 -1.16 -13.44
N LEU A 200 15.46 -1.01 -14.43
CA LEU A 200 14.35 -1.95 -14.68
C LEU A 200 14.87 -3.37 -15.00
N GLN A 201 15.96 -3.46 -15.76
CA GLN A 201 16.62 -4.72 -16.07
C GLN A 201 17.17 -5.41 -14.81
N GLN A 202 17.88 -4.67 -13.97
CA GLN A 202 18.53 -5.22 -12.78
C GLN A 202 17.51 -5.68 -11.72
N VAL A 203 16.39 -4.96 -11.58
CA VAL A 203 15.45 -5.16 -10.48
C VAL A 203 14.23 -6.00 -10.88
N LEU A 204 13.64 -5.72 -12.05
CA LEU A 204 12.28 -6.17 -12.37
C LEU A 204 12.20 -7.12 -13.58
N MET A 205 13.17 -7.07 -14.50
CA MET A 205 13.19 -7.92 -15.69
C MET A 205 13.34 -9.40 -15.33
N ALA A 206 12.61 -10.25 -16.06
CA ALA A 206 12.82 -11.69 -16.04
C ALA A 206 14.18 -12.03 -16.67
N GLN A 207 15.04 -12.70 -15.91
CA GLN A 207 16.34 -13.20 -16.39
C GLN A 207 16.23 -14.59 -17.02
N GLY A 208 15.15 -15.29 -16.73
CA GLY A 208 14.84 -16.59 -17.30
C GLY A 208 13.37 -16.96 -17.06
N GLN A 209 12.90 -17.95 -17.80
CA GLN A 209 11.56 -18.49 -17.70
C GLN A 209 11.62 -20.01 -17.75
N VAL A 210 10.75 -20.66 -16.99
CA VAL A 210 10.52 -22.10 -17.07
C VAL A 210 9.02 -22.34 -17.21
N GLU A 211 8.65 -23.22 -18.13
CA GLU A 211 7.27 -23.71 -18.28
C GLU A 211 7.27 -25.18 -17.85
N THR A 212 6.54 -25.50 -16.79
CA THR A 212 6.51 -26.87 -16.24
C THR A 212 5.39 -27.72 -16.81
N ASP A 213 4.29 -27.05 -17.18
CA ASP A 213 3.09 -27.60 -17.79
C ASP A 213 2.49 -26.51 -18.72
N PRO A 214 1.58 -26.84 -19.65
CA PRO A 214 0.94 -25.84 -20.50
C PRO A 214 0.37 -24.67 -19.68
N ASP A 215 0.80 -23.45 -20.02
CA ASP A 215 0.42 -22.18 -19.37
C ASP A 215 0.90 -22.03 -17.90
N VAL A 216 1.69 -22.96 -17.39
CA VAL A 216 2.29 -22.90 -16.05
C VAL A 216 3.74 -22.42 -16.15
N ARG A 217 3.89 -21.09 -16.25
CA ARG A 217 5.19 -20.42 -16.36
C ARG A 217 5.66 -19.85 -15.04
N PHE A 218 6.96 -19.91 -14.76
CA PHE A 218 7.62 -19.25 -13.64
C PHE A 218 8.78 -18.40 -14.14
N LEU A 219 8.99 -17.25 -13.49
CA LEU A 219 10.07 -16.33 -13.82
C LEU A 219 11.23 -16.54 -12.85
N LYS A 220 12.45 -16.41 -13.37
CA LYS A 220 13.65 -16.19 -12.57
C LYS A 220 14.00 -14.71 -12.64
N LYS A 221 13.89 -13.99 -11.53
CA LYS A 221 14.37 -12.61 -11.39
C LYS A 221 15.59 -12.54 -10.45
N ASN A 222 16.25 -11.39 -10.41
CA ASN A 222 17.36 -11.12 -9.48
C ASN A 222 16.87 -10.93 -8.04
N VAL A 223 15.61 -10.53 -7.87
CA VAL A 223 14.94 -10.48 -6.57
C VAL A 223 14.27 -11.83 -6.27
N PRO A 224 14.32 -12.35 -5.03
CA PRO A 224 13.56 -13.53 -4.65
C PRO A 224 12.05 -13.23 -4.56
N SER A 225 11.24 -14.25 -4.78
CA SER A 225 9.78 -14.20 -4.57
C SER A 225 9.28 -15.51 -3.98
N ALA A 226 8.28 -15.45 -3.11
CA ALA A 226 7.69 -16.63 -2.50
C ALA A 226 7.19 -17.62 -3.57
N GLY A 227 7.76 -18.83 -3.57
CA GLY A 227 7.41 -19.87 -4.54
C GLY A 227 7.76 -19.52 -6.00
N SER A 228 8.62 -18.52 -6.24
CA SER A 228 8.99 -18.00 -7.57
C SER A 228 7.80 -17.47 -8.38
N LEU A 229 6.76 -16.98 -7.70
CA LEU A 229 5.50 -16.58 -8.34
C LEU A 229 5.56 -15.18 -8.96
N HIS A 230 6.38 -14.29 -8.39
CA HIS A 230 6.61 -12.91 -8.83
C HIS A 230 5.32 -12.13 -9.12
N PRO A 231 4.45 -11.90 -8.12
CA PRO A 231 3.14 -11.31 -8.31
C PRO A 231 3.15 -9.79 -8.56
N LEU A 232 4.32 -9.13 -8.40
CA LEU A 232 4.44 -7.68 -8.50
C LEU A 232 4.76 -7.24 -9.93
N GLU A 233 3.84 -6.43 -10.44
CA GLU A 233 3.95 -5.62 -11.66
C GLU A 233 4.44 -4.21 -11.30
N ALA A 234 5.00 -3.51 -12.28
CA ALA A 234 5.44 -2.12 -12.12
C ALA A 234 4.75 -1.21 -13.13
N TYR A 235 4.10 -0.19 -12.59
CA TYR A 235 3.55 0.92 -13.37
C TYR A 235 4.39 2.16 -13.12
N LEU A 236 4.85 2.80 -14.18
CA LEU A 236 5.73 3.95 -14.09
C LEU A 236 4.93 5.23 -14.28
N MET A 237 5.24 6.24 -13.49
CA MET A 237 4.91 7.62 -13.78
C MET A 237 6.18 8.39 -14.08
N VAL A 238 6.40 8.62 -15.37
CA VAL A 238 7.57 9.30 -15.93
C VAL A 238 7.33 10.80 -15.89
N ARG A 239 8.26 11.54 -15.28
CA ARG A 239 8.26 13.01 -15.27
C ARG A 239 9.25 13.57 -16.30
N ASP A 240 10.51 13.12 -16.24
CA ASP A 240 11.58 13.68 -17.07
C ASP A 240 12.65 12.63 -17.40
N VAL A 241 12.49 11.98 -18.55
CA VAL A 241 13.40 10.96 -19.08
C VAL A 241 13.68 11.27 -20.55
N GLN A 242 14.96 11.31 -20.93
CA GLN A 242 15.36 11.62 -22.30
C GLN A 242 14.81 10.59 -23.29
N GLY A 243 14.08 11.04 -24.31
CA GLY A 243 13.53 10.17 -25.35
C GLY A 243 12.28 9.39 -24.93
N LEU A 244 11.68 9.69 -23.76
CA LEU A 244 10.43 9.10 -23.30
C LEU A 244 9.47 10.22 -22.88
N ALA A 245 8.25 10.23 -23.43
CA ALA A 245 7.27 11.25 -23.08
C ALA A 245 6.88 11.12 -21.59
N PRO A 246 6.62 12.24 -20.88
CA PRO A 246 6.04 12.18 -19.54
C PRO A 246 4.67 11.50 -19.55
N GLY A 247 4.38 10.67 -18.56
CA GLY A 247 3.11 9.95 -18.48
C GLY A 247 3.18 8.64 -17.69
N LEU A 248 2.05 7.92 -17.71
CA LEU A 248 1.86 6.60 -17.13
C LEU A 248 2.18 5.49 -18.13
N TYR A 249 2.95 4.51 -17.68
CA TYR A 249 3.35 3.33 -18.45
C TYR A 249 3.20 2.05 -17.63
N HIS A 250 2.90 0.92 -18.27
CA HIS A 250 3.10 -0.41 -17.71
C HIS A 250 4.44 -0.96 -18.18
N TYR A 251 5.21 -1.57 -17.26
CA TYR A 251 6.46 -2.24 -17.59
C TYR A 251 6.27 -3.75 -17.75
N HIS A 252 6.57 -4.27 -18.93
CA HIS A 252 6.49 -5.70 -19.21
C HIS A 252 7.81 -6.41 -18.87
N ALA A 253 7.86 -7.11 -17.74
CA ALA A 253 9.10 -7.69 -17.20
C ALA A 253 9.81 -8.72 -18.12
N VAL A 254 9.06 -9.40 -18.99
CA VAL A 254 9.63 -10.37 -19.95
C VAL A 254 10.18 -9.70 -21.20
N ALA A 255 9.36 -8.88 -21.89
CA ALA A 255 9.74 -8.18 -23.10
C ALA A 255 10.70 -7.00 -22.85
N HIS A 256 10.85 -6.56 -21.60
CA HIS A 256 11.66 -5.41 -21.21
C HIS A 256 11.26 -4.14 -21.97
N GLU A 257 9.97 -3.82 -21.92
CA GLU A 257 9.37 -2.70 -22.65
C GLU A 257 8.44 -1.87 -21.76
N LEU A 258 8.17 -0.65 -22.19
CA LEU A 258 7.22 0.27 -21.56
C LEU A 258 6.06 0.55 -22.52
N ALA A 259 4.85 0.17 -22.12
CA ALA A 259 3.64 0.45 -22.86
C ALA A 259 2.90 1.65 -22.23
N PRO A 260 2.60 2.73 -22.98
CA PRO A 260 1.84 3.85 -22.43
C PRO A 260 0.43 3.40 -22.04
N LEU A 261 -0.05 3.87 -20.89
CA LEU A 261 -1.44 3.64 -20.51
C LEU A 261 -2.38 4.48 -21.39
N PRO A 262 -3.59 3.98 -21.71
CA PRO A 262 -4.54 4.69 -22.57
C PRO A 262 -5.08 5.96 -21.92
N VAL A 263 -5.16 5.98 -20.58
CA VAL A 263 -5.61 7.14 -19.80
C VAL A 263 -4.41 7.76 -19.10
N GLN A 264 -4.23 9.05 -19.31
CA GLN A 264 -3.17 9.86 -18.71
C GLN A 264 -3.82 10.88 -17.76
N PRO A 265 -3.17 11.25 -16.64
CA PRO A 265 -3.71 12.24 -15.73
C PRO A 265 -3.65 13.64 -16.36
N ASP A 266 -4.74 14.41 -16.27
CA ASP A 266 -4.81 15.79 -16.78
C ASP A 266 -3.87 16.75 -16.02
N ASP A 267 -3.68 16.49 -14.72
CA ASP A 267 -2.71 17.17 -13.85
C ASP A 267 -1.68 16.16 -13.30
N PRO A 268 -0.60 15.89 -14.05
CA PRO A 268 0.43 14.95 -13.61
C PRO A 268 1.10 15.36 -12.30
N ALA A 269 1.33 16.65 -12.07
CA ALA A 269 2.04 17.12 -10.87
C ALA A 269 1.19 16.93 -9.62
N GLY A 270 -0.07 17.37 -9.64
CA GLY A 270 -0.99 17.16 -8.53
C GLY A 270 -1.32 15.69 -8.31
N PHE A 271 -1.43 14.88 -9.37
CA PHE A 271 -1.61 13.43 -9.21
C PHE A 271 -0.44 12.78 -8.49
N ARG A 272 0.82 13.14 -8.79
CA ARG A 272 2.00 12.62 -8.06
C ARG A 272 1.94 12.94 -6.58
N LEU A 273 1.57 14.17 -6.24
CA LEU A 273 1.46 14.61 -4.86
C LEU A 273 0.35 13.85 -4.11
N ARG A 274 -0.82 13.69 -4.74
CA ARG A 274 -1.93 12.90 -4.17
C ARG A 274 -1.54 11.43 -4.02
N LEU A 275 -0.95 10.80 -5.04
CA LEU A 275 -0.47 9.42 -4.97
C LEU A 275 0.49 9.20 -3.78
N LEU A 276 1.38 10.16 -3.54
CA LEU A 276 2.37 10.15 -2.45
C LEU A 276 1.84 10.70 -1.12
N ALA A 277 0.52 10.82 -0.95
CA ALA A 277 -0.12 11.31 0.27
C ALA A 277 0.50 12.61 0.83
N GLY A 278 0.81 13.57 -0.05
CA GLY A 278 1.35 14.88 0.30
C GLY A 278 2.87 14.94 0.52
N GLN A 279 3.62 13.84 0.35
CA GLN A 279 5.08 13.80 0.49
C GLN A 279 5.79 14.51 -0.68
N HIS A 280 5.74 15.85 -0.70
CA HIS A 280 6.25 16.69 -1.78
C HIS A 280 7.73 16.48 -2.10
N TRP A 281 8.57 16.16 -1.11
CA TRP A 281 10.00 15.88 -1.31
C TRP A 281 10.30 14.61 -2.15
N PHE A 282 9.29 13.76 -2.39
CA PHE A 282 9.37 12.61 -3.29
C PHE A 282 8.76 12.87 -4.66
N ALA A 283 7.85 13.86 -4.76
CA ALA A 283 7.14 14.17 -5.98
C ALA A 283 8.10 14.56 -7.12
N ASP A 284 9.28 15.08 -6.76
CA ASP A 284 10.31 15.50 -7.70
C ASP A 284 11.26 14.40 -8.21
N ALA A 285 11.03 13.12 -7.94
CA ALA A 285 11.79 12.07 -8.60
C ALA A 285 11.52 12.05 -10.13
N HIS A 286 12.52 11.71 -10.94
CA HIS A 286 12.36 11.64 -12.41
C HIS A 286 11.35 10.58 -12.83
N VAL A 287 11.29 9.48 -12.09
CA VAL A 287 10.36 8.38 -12.32
C VAL A 287 9.82 7.88 -10.98
N LEU A 288 8.50 7.68 -10.90
CA LEU A 288 7.86 6.90 -9.84
C LEU A 288 7.49 5.53 -10.39
N LEU A 289 7.70 4.48 -9.62
CA LEU A 289 7.23 3.12 -9.88
C LEU A 289 6.20 2.75 -8.82
N VAL A 290 4.94 2.59 -9.23
CA VAL A 290 3.90 1.98 -8.42
C VAL A 290 4.05 0.47 -8.51
N LEU A 291 4.39 -0.17 -7.39
CA LEU A 291 4.42 -1.63 -7.30
C LEU A 291 3.00 -2.13 -7.07
N VAL A 292 2.45 -2.81 -8.07
CA VAL A 292 1.10 -3.35 -8.05
C VAL A 292 1.16 -4.87 -7.96
N CYS A 293 0.50 -5.44 -6.97
CA CYS A 293 0.38 -6.88 -6.83
C CYS A 293 -0.83 -7.41 -7.58
N ARG A 294 -0.62 -8.40 -8.45
CA ARG A 294 -1.66 -9.30 -8.95
C ARG A 294 -1.84 -10.44 -7.96
N PHE A 295 -2.72 -10.26 -6.98
CA PHE A 295 -2.85 -11.16 -5.82
C PHE A 295 -3.16 -12.60 -6.21
N GLU A 296 -3.98 -12.80 -7.25
CA GLU A 296 -4.32 -14.11 -7.82
C GLU A 296 -3.07 -14.96 -8.14
N ARG A 297 -1.96 -14.32 -8.54
CA ARG A 297 -0.74 -15.02 -8.93
C ARG A 297 -0.11 -15.75 -7.74
N THR A 298 -0.13 -15.11 -6.57
CA THR A 298 0.31 -15.73 -5.31
C THR A 298 -0.73 -16.70 -4.78
N PHE A 299 -1.99 -16.28 -4.80
CA PHE A 299 -3.06 -17.03 -4.17
C PHE A 299 -3.44 -18.27 -4.95
N TRP A 300 -3.17 -18.38 -6.25
CA TRP A 300 -3.31 -19.62 -7.01
C TRP A 300 -2.64 -20.81 -6.30
N LYS A 301 -1.43 -20.62 -5.75
CA LYS A 301 -0.70 -21.62 -4.96
C LYS A 301 -1.05 -21.56 -3.47
N TYR A 302 -1.13 -20.35 -2.90
CA TYR A 302 -1.32 -20.14 -1.46
C TYR A 302 -2.75 -19.70 -1.10
N ARG A 303 -3.77 -20.42 -1.60
CA ARG A 303 -5.20 -20.09 -1.46
C ARG A 303 -5.62 -20.06 0.00
N ASN A 304 -6.33 -19.01 0.40
CA ASN A 304 -6.88 -18.83 1.75
C ASN A 304 -5.84 -18.99 2.88
N HIS A 305 -4.55 -18.84 2.57
CA HIS A 305 -3.47 -19.15 3.50
C HIS A 305 -3.04 -17.90 4.26
N ALA A 306 -3.01 -17.96 5.60
CA ALA A 306 -2.74 -16.81 6.47
C ALA A 306 -1.37 -16.13 6.26
N LYS A 307 -0.41 -16.82 5.64
CA LYS A 307 0.93 -16.27 5.31
C LYS A 307 1.03 -15.68 3.90
N ALA A 308 0.02 -15.84 3.05
CA ALA A 308 0.15 -15.49 1.63
C ALA A 308 0.33 -13.97 1.43
N TYR A 309 -0.46 -13.14 2.11
CA TYR A 309 -0.30 -11.69 2.04
C TYR A 309 1.02 -11.21 2.66
N ARG A 310 1.48 -11.85 3.74
CA ARG A 310 2.81 -11.59 4.31
C ARG A 310 3.93 -11.85 3.30
N ALA A 311 3.83 -12.94 2.54
CA ALA A 311 4.78 -13.24 1.48
C ALA A 311 4.78 -12.18 0.38
N VAL A 312 3.61 -11.67 -0.02
CA VAL A 312 3.49 -10.55 -0.97
C VAL A 312 4.23 -9.29 -0.45
N MET A 313 4.07 -8.96 0.84
CA MET A 313 4.78 -7.82 1.42
C MET A 313 6.30 -8.02 1.45
N LEU A 314 6.79 -9.25 1.69
CA LEU A 314 8.21 -9.56 1.59
C LEU A 314 8.74 -9.40 0.16
N ASP A 315 7.97 -9.82 -0.85
CA ASP A 315 8.34 -9.64 -2.26
C ASP A 315 8.53 -8.14 -2.59
N ALA A 316 7.65 -7.26 -2.08
CA ALA A 316 7.81 -5.82 -2.23
C ALA A 316 9.05 -5.29 -1.50
N GLY A 317 9.35 -5.83 -0.31
CA GLY A 317 10.58 -5.53 0.45
C GLY A 317 11.86 -5.95 -0.28
N HIS A 318 11.85 -7.11 -0.94
CA HIS A 318 12.98 -7.57 -1.76
C HIS A 318 13.23 -6.63 -2.95
N ILE A 319 12.16 -6.22 -3.64
CA ILE A 319 12.24 -5.23 -4.72
C ILE A 319 12.77 -3.89 -4.19
N SER A 320 12.27 -3.43 -3.05
CA SER A 320 12.70 -2.17 -2.42
C SER A 320 14.21 -2.12 -2.20
N GLN A 321 14.81 -3.14 -1.57
CA GLN A 321 16.25 -3.14 -1.33
C GLN A 321 17.06 -3.25 -2.63
N ALA A 322 16.63 -4.10 -3.58
CA ALA A 322 17.29 -4.21 -4.87
C ALA A 322 17.22 -2.90 -5.66
N PHE A 323 16.10 -2.18 -5.60
CA PHE A 323 15.89 -0.88 -6.21
C PHE A 323 16.84 0.17 -5.63
N TYR A 324 16.95 0.25 -4.30
CA TYR A 324 17.92 1.12 -3.63
C TYR A 324 19.36 0.82 -4.06
N SER A 325 19.77 -0.45 -4.04
CA SER A 325 21.12 -0.84 -4.42
C SER A 325 21.42 -0.54 -5.90
N ALA A 326 20.49 -0.84 -6.80
CA ALA A 326 20.64 -0.60 -8.24
C ALA A 326 20.70 0.90 -8.58
N ALA A 327 19.89 1.74 -7.92
CA ALA A 327 19.95 3.18 -8.07
C ALA A 327 21.26 3.76 -7.52
N THR A 328 21.66 3.34 -6.31
CA THR A 328 22.90 3.80 -5.67
C THR A 328 24.13 3.43 -6.50
N ALA A 329 24.18 2.21 -7.06
CA ALA A 329 25.27 1.76 -7.93
C ALA A 329 25.37 2.57 -9.23
N GLN A 330 24.27 3.21 -9.64
CA GLN A 330 24.24 4.11 -10.80
C GLN A 330 24.46 5.59 -10.41
N GLY A 331 24.76 5.88 -9.14
CA GLY A 331 24.94 7.26 -8.64
C GLY A 331 23.62 8.05 -8.53
N LEU A 332 22.47 7.37 -8.52
CA LEU A 332 21.15 7.98 -8.45
C LEU A 332 20.63 8.03 -7.02
N GLY A 333 19.81 9.03 -6.73
CA GLY A 333 18.96 9.06 -5.54
C GLY A 333 17.76 8.14 -5.73
N ALA A 334 17.34 7.47 -4.65
CA ALA A 334 16.14 6.63 -4.65
C ALA A 334 15.36 6.77 -3.35
N PHE A 335 14.06 6.48 -3.40
CA PHE A 335 13.21 6.29 -2.22
C PHE A 335 12.22 5.14 -2.45
N VAL A 336 11.65 4.66 -1.35
CA VAL A 336 10.48 3.77 -1.32
C VAL A 336 9.57 4.24 -0.18
N THR A 337 8.27 4.34 -0.45
CA THR A 337 7.25 4.67 0.56
C THR A 337 6.03 3.78 0.41
N ALA A 338 5.47 3.37 1.54
CA ALA A 338 4.16 2.70 1.63
C ALA A 338 3.06 3.65 2.12
N ALA A 339 3.41 4.90 2.47
CA ALA A 339 2.44 5.94 2.75
C ALA A 339 1.95 6.51 1.41
N ILE A 340 0.99 5.85 0.78
CA ILE A 340 0.46 6.20 -0.54
C ILE A 340 -1.06 6.23 -0.49
N ASN A 341 -1.69 6.89 -1.46
CA ASN A 341 -3.13 6.75 -1.65
C ASN A 341 -3.39 5.62 -2.66
N GLU A 342 -3.65 4.41 -2.17
CA GLU A 342 -3.94 3.24 -3.02
C GLU A 342 -5.20 3.44 -3.85
N ALA A 343 -6.20 4.16 -3.35
CA ALA A 343 -7.41 4.46 -4.10
C ALA A 343 -7.14 5.35 -5.31
N GLU A 344 -6.23 6.34 -5.20
CA GLU A 344 -5.76 7.15 -6.33
C GLU A 344 -5.04 6.28 -7.37
N ALA A 345 -4.16 5.39 -6.92
CA ALA A 345 -3.46 4.45 -7.81
C ALA A 345 -4.44 3.50 -8.52
N ALA A 346 -5.40 2.94 -7.78
CA ALA A 346 -6.39 2.01 -8.32
C ALA A 346 -7.24 2.64 -9.43
N ARG A 347 -7.71 3.88 -9.23
CA ARG A 347 -8.46 4.63 -10.24
C ARG A 347 -7.62 4.93 -11.48
N ALA A 348 -6.41 5.48 -11.29
CA ALA A 348 -5.55 5.89 -12.40
C ALA A 348 -5.03 4.71 -13.25
N LEU A 349 -4.79 3.56 -12.61
CA LEU A 349 -4.26 2.36 -13.26
C LEU A 349 -5.36 1.34 -13.63
N ALA A 350 -6.63 1.68 -13.39
CA ALA A 350 -7.79 0.82 -13.62
C ALA A 350 -7.68 -0.58 -12.96
N LEU A 351 -7.13 -0.62 -11.74
CA LEU A 351 -6.89 -1.87 -11.01
C LEU A 351 -8.20 -2.54 -10.59
N GLN A 352 -8.24 -3.86 -10.71
CA GLN A 352 -9.40 -4.64 -10.25
C GLN A 352 -9.40 -4.78 -8.72
N PRO A 353 -10.42 -4.28 -8.00
CA PRO A 353 -10.45 -4.37 -6.55
C PRO A 353 -10.31 -5.81 -6.04
N MET A 354 -9.47 -6.00 -5.02
CA MET A 354 -9.17 -7.29 -4.38
C MET A 354 -8.45 -8.33 -5.26
N ALA A 355 -8.40 -8.15 -6.58
CA ALA A 355 -7.55 -8.95 -7.47
C ALA A 355 -6.18 -8.29 -7.67
N GLU A 356 -6.17 -6.96 -7.70
CA GLU A 356 -4.98 -6.13 -7.89
C GLU A 356 -4.89 -5.03 -6.82
N GLY A 357 -3.68 -4.63 -6.48
CA GLY A 357 -3.47 -3.63 -5.43
C GLY A 357 -2.10 -2.98 -5.45
N ALA A 358 -2.06 -1.65 -5.34
CA ALA A 358 -0.82 -0.93 -5.11
C ALA A 358 -0.32 -1.21 -3.68
N LEU A 359 0.98 -1.48 -3.52
CA LEU A 359 1.58 -1.78 -2.21
C LEU A 359 2.60 -0.73 -1.76
N ALA A 360 3.30 -0.13 -2.71
CA ALA A 360 4.33 0.86 -2.45
C ALA A 360 4.61 1.67 -3.71
N VAL A 361 5.15 2.87 -3.52
CA VAL A 361 5.77 3.65 -4.58
C VAL A 361 7.27 3.71 -4.34
N CYS A 362 8.03 3.30 -5.34
CA CYS A 362 9.46 3.57 -5.43
C CYS A 362 9.67 4.80 -6.31
N GLY A 363 10.73 5.57 -6.10
CA GLY A 363 11.07 6.64 -7.02
C GLY A 363 12.56 6.87 -7.06
N PHE A 364 13.06 7.33 -8.21
CA PHE A 364 14.49 7.51 -8.42
C PHE A 364 14.79 8.61 -9.44
N GLY A 365 16.02 9.08 -9.41
CA GLY A 365 16.46 10.21 -10.22
C GLY A 365 17.80 10.78 -9.81
N TRP A 366 18.17 11.87 -10.46
CA TRP A 366 19.35 12.65 -10.06
C TRP A 366 19.15 13.26 -8.68
N ARG A 367 20.11 13.05 -7.78
CA ARG A 367 20.15 13.73 -6.49
C ARG A 367 20.54 15.19 -6.69
N ALA A 368 19.85 16.11 -6.02
CA ALA A 368 20.18 17.53 -6.08
C ALA A 368 21.54 17.82 -5.43
N ALA A 369 22.19 18.90 -5.86
CA ALA A 369 23.47 19.35 -5.29
C ALA A 369 23.32 19.90 -3.85
N THR A 370 22.11 20.32 -3.47
CA THR A 370 21.80 20.90 -2.16
C THR A 370 20.72 20.10 -1.44
N MET A 371 20.86 20.00 -0.11
CA MET A 371 19.90 19.33 0.76
C MET A 371 18.92 20.37 1.31
N GLN A 372 17.70 20.40 0.77
CA GLN A 372 16.59 21.22 1.26
C GLN A 372 15.75 20.46 2.29
N THR A 373 15.46 19.19 2.02
CA THR A 373 14.78 18.27 2.94
C THR A 373 15.81 17.36 3.59
N SER A 374 15.71 17.14 4.90
CA SER A 374 16.69 16.33 5.62
C SER A 374 16.73 14.88 5.14
N GLU A 375 17.93 14.33 5.02
CA GLU A 375 18.17 12.92 4.69
C GLU A 375 19.03 12.26 5.77
N MET A 376 18.80 10.98 6.01
CA MET A 376 19.53 10.24 7.04
C MET A 376 20.86 9.73 6.48
N ASP A 377 21.92 10.52 6.69
CA ASP A 377 23.31 10.19 6.36
C ASP A 377 24.26 10.48 7.55
N PRO A 378 24.16 9.73 8.66
CA PRO A 378 24.98 9.98 9.84
C PRO A 378 26.48 9.72 9.62
N ALA A 379 26.84 8.98 8.57
CA ALA A 379 28.22 8.64 8.24
C ALA A 379 28.86 9.62 7.24
N GLY A 380 28.11 10.60 6.72
CA GLY A 380 28.59 11.57 5.74
C GLY A 380 29.09 10.93 4.44
N ARG A 381 28.45 9.84 4.00
CA ARG A 381 28.86 9.06 2.82
C ARG A 381 28.13 9.50 1.56
N VAL A 382 27.00 10.19 1.69
CA VAL A 382 26.10 10.57 0.61
C VAL A 382 26.16 12.08 0.34
N TRP A 383 26.29 12.89 1.39
CA TRP A 383 26.37 14.35 1.31
C TRP A 383 27.78 14.89 1.66
N PRO A 384 28.28 15.94 0.98
CA PRO A 384 27.68 16.63 -0.17
C PRO A 384 27.66 15.72 -1.41
N ALA A 385 26.63 15.86 -2.25
CA ALA A 385 26.47 15.01 -3.43
C ALA A 385 27.74 15.07 -4.29
N ARG A 386 28.39 13.92 -4.51
CA ARG A 386 29.53 13.85 -5.44
C ARG A 386 29.00 14.20 -6.83
N ILE A 387 29.36 15.37 -7.34
CA ILE A 387 29.05 15.78 -8.70
C ILE A 387 29.81 14.81 -9.61
N THR A 388 29.11 13.85 -10.20
CA THR A 388 29.69 13.00 -11.23
C THR A 388 29.65 13.81 -12.53
N PRO A 389 30.80 14.08 -13.17
CA PRO A 389 30.88 14.96 -14.34
C PRO A 389 30.05 14.49 -15.54
#